data_AF-A0A962R9H2-F1
#
_entry.id   AF-A0A962R9H2-F1
#
_cell.length_a   1.000
_cell.length_b   1.000
_cell.length_c   1.000
_cell.angle_alpha   90.00
_cell.angle_beta   90.00
_cell.angle_gamma   90.00
#
_symmetry.space_group_name_H-M   'P 1'
#
loop_
_entity.id
_entity.type
_entity.pdbx_description
1 polymer ?
#
loop_
_entity_poly.entity_id
_entity_poly.type
_entity_poly.pdbx_seq_one_letter_code
_entity_poly.pdbx_strand_id
1 'polypeptide(L)'
;DLAVLFLGLGLLASFFHLGHPERAWRSAAMWRTSWLSREVIILPAALMLIGLYGLIHWMEWTQPFFVIRGALPVDASLIVGVLAMLAVFALFIATGMIYACIKFLQEWHSALTVINYSLLGIASGFTFAAAFSAWIGNGLVGFYGTWAVILTLAAAVTRSAALIRNRRIKHKSNLQTAIGIRHTHIQQKAQGAMGGSFNTREYMHHQSPDFMHKVLIVFLITVFTLPVLLLAASYWLESPYLPAAAFVVQYLGLLAERWYFFADAQHPQNLYYQSVS
;
A
#
# COMPACT_ATOMS: atom_id res chain seq x y z
N ASP A 1 19.80 -8.32 2.86
CA ASP A 1 19.31 -9.32 3.84
C ASP A 1 17.95 -8.97 4.44
N LEU A 2 17.78 -7.84 5.14
CA LEU A 2 16.49 -7.46 5.74
C LEU A 2 15.32 -7.35 4.74
N ALA A 3 15.56 -6.79 3.56
CA ALA A 3 14.53 -6.66 2.52
C ALA A 3 14.03 -8.03 2.03
N VAL A 4 14.93 -9.01 1.87
CA VAL A 4 14.58 -10.39 1.48
C VAL A 4 13.74 -11.04 2.57
N LEU A 5 14.11 -10.84 3.85
CA LEU A 5 13.34 -11.34 4.98
C LEU A 5 11.91 -10.79 4.99
N PHE A 6 11.73 -9.48 4.86
CA PHE A 6 10.39 -8.86 4.88
C PHE A 6 9.55 -9.27 3.67
N LEU A 7 10.11 -9.31 2.47
CA LEU A 7 9.41 -9.78 1.28
C LEU A 7 9.06 -11.27 1.38
N GLY A 8 9.97 -12.09 1.93
CA GLY A 8 9.76 -13.51 2.19
C GLY A 8 8.65 -13.74 3.21
N LEU A 9 8.64 -12.99 4.32
CA LEU A 9 7.56 -13.03 5.30
C LEU A 9 6.22 -12.58 4.70
N GLY A 10 6.21 -11.55 3.86
CA GLY A 10 5.02 -11.12 3.12
C GLY A 10 4.50 -12.19 2.17
N LEU A 11 5.40 -12.86 1.43
CA LEU A 11 5.06 -13.98 0.56
C LEU A 11 4.52 -15.18 1.37
N LEU A 12 5.12 -15.51 2.51
CA LEU A 12 4.61 -16.57 3.38
C LEU A 12 3.23 -16.21 3.95
N ALA A 13 3.06 -14.97 4.41
CA ALA A 13 1.77 -14.44 4.88
C ALA A 13 0.68 -14.57 3.81
N SER A 14 1.03 -14.43 2.52
CA SER A 14 0.06 -14.55 1.44
C SER A 14 -0.52 -15.96 1.28
N PHE A 15 0.13 -17.02 1.79
CA PHE A 15 -0.44 -18.37 1.72
C PHE A 15 -1.54 -18.62 2.76
N PHE A 16 -1.49 -17.96 3.92
CA PHE A 16 -2.42 -18.22 5.01
C PHE A 16 -3.86 -17.76 4.75
N HIS A 17 -4.08 -16.89 3.75
CA HIS A 17 -5.43 -16.46 3.36
C HIS A 17 -5.97 -17.17 2.11
N LEU A 18 -5.21 -18.10 1.51
CA LEU A 18 -5.66 -18.85 0.35
C LEU A 18 -6.58 -19.99 0.78
N GLY A 19 -7.75 -20.10 0.13
CA GLY A 19 -8.66 -21.23 0.37
C GLY A 19 -8.11 -22.58 -0.12
N HIS A 20 -7.27 -22.57 -1.16
CA HIS A 20 -6.66 -23.75 -1.78
C HIS A 20 -5.17 -23.50 -2.10
N PRO A 21 -4.29 -23.52 -1.08
CA PRO A 21 -2.87 -23.16 -1.26
C PRO A 21 -2.14 -24.09 -2.24
N GLU A 22 -2.58 -25.33 -2.42
CA GLU A 22 -2.00 -26.29 -3.38
C GLU A 22 -2.18 -25.86 -4.85
N ARG A 23 -3.12 -24.95 -5.11
CA ARG A 23 -3.40 -24.40 -6.45
C ARG A 23 -2.80 -23.01 -6.66
N ALA A 24 -2.06 -22.48 -5.69
CA ALA A 24 -1.51 -21.12 -5.74
C ALA A 24 -0.72 -20.85 -7.03
N TRP A 25 0.04 -21.84 -7.53
CA TRP A 25 0.83 -21.73 -8.77
C TRP A 25 -0.01 -21.34 -10.00
N ARG A 26 -1.31 -21.68 -10.04
CA ARG A 26 -2.20 -21.34 -11.16
C ARG A 26 -2.48 -19.83 -11.24
N SER A 27 -2.31 -19.09 -10.14
CA SER A 27 -2.55 -17.65 -10.10
C SER A 27 -1.59 -16.86 -11.03
N ALA A 28 -0.44 -17.44 -11.40
CA ALA A 28 0.50 -16.85 -12.34
C ALA A 28 0.07 -16.93 -13.83
N ALA A 29 -0.96 -17.73 -14.18
CA ALA A 29 -1.27 -18.01 -15.58
C ALA A 29 -1.88 -16.81 -16.36
N MET A 30 -2.60 -15.92 -15.68
CA MET A 30 -3.42 -14.86 -16.30
C MET A 30 -2.77 -13.47 -16.32
N TRP A 31 -1.44 -13.40 -16.43
CA TRP A 31 -0.66 -12.15 -16.30
C TRP A 31 -0.99 -11.05 -17.34
N ARG A 32 -1.58 -11.42 -18.48
CA ARG A 32 -1.99 -10.45 -19.51
C ARG A 32 -3.25 -9.66 -19.13
N THR A 33 -4.09 -10.20 -18.26
CA THR A 33 -5.41 -9.62 -17.92
C THR A 33 -5.59 -9.36 -16.42
N SER A 34 -4.83 -10.02 -15.55
CA SER A 34 -4.94 -9.91 -14.10
C SER A 34 -3.74 -9.20 -13.47
N TRP A 35 -4.00 -8.13 -12.71
CA TRP A 35 -2.98 -7.44 -11.91
C TRP A 35 -2.47 -8.28 -10.74
N LEU A 36 -3.34 -9.09 -10.12
CA LEU A 36 -2.93 -10.06 -9.10
C LEU A 36 -1.91 -11.07 -9.67
N SER A 37 -2.16 -11.55 -10.90
CA SER A 37 -1.24 -12.47 -11.56
C SER A 37 0.13 -11.83 -11.84
N ARG A 38 0.16 -10.53 -12.18
CA ARG A 38 1.40 -9.77 -12.33
C ARG A 38 2.14 -9.63 -11.00
N GLU A 39 1.44 -9.32 -9.91
CA GLU A 39 2.04 -9.26 -8.57
C GLU A 39 2.68 -10.59 -8.17
N VAL A 40 1.98 -11.71 -8.39
CA VAL A 40 2.48 -13.07 -8.11
C VAL A 40 3.75 -13.42 -8.88
N ILE A 41 3.96 -12.85 -10.07
CA ILE A 41 5.19 -13.04 -10.87
C ILE A 41 6.29 -12.06 -10.43
N ILE A 42 5.92 -10.80 -10.23
CA ILE A 42 6.88 -9.73 -9.93
C ILE A 42 7.47 -9.90 -8.52
N LEU A 43 6.69 -10.33 -7.53
CA LEU A 43 7.17 -10.49 -6.16
C LEU A 43 8.34 -11.50 -6.04
N PRO A 44 8.24 -12.74 -6.56
CA PRO A 44 9.37 -13.67 -6.59
C PRO A 44 10.55 -13.15 -7.43
N ALA A 45 10.29 -12.46 -8.54
CA ALA A 45 11.36 -11.87 -9.35
C ALA A 45 12.12 -10.77 -8.59
N ALA A 46 11.41 -9.90 -7.86
CA ALA A 46 12.00 -8.89 -6.99
C ALA A 46 12.79 -9.56 -5.85
N LEU A 47 12.25 -10.60 -5.22
CA LEU A 47 12.95 -11.37 -4.19
C LEU A 47 14.26 -11.97 -4.71
N MET A 48 14.22 -12.57 -5.90
CA MET A 48 15.39 -13.14 -6.58
C MET A 48 16.44 -12.07 -6.89
N LEU A 49 16.04 -10.92 -7.44
CA LEU A 49 16.97 -9.83 -7.77
C LEU A 49 17.60 -9.21 -6.52
N ILE A 50 16.85 -9.02 -5.44
CA ILE A 50 17.37 -8.50 -4.17
C ILE A 50 18.29 -9.54 -3.50
N GLY A 51 17.94 -10.83 -3.56
CA GLY A 51 18.79 -11.91 -3.09
C GLY A 51 20.11 -11.99 -3.86
N LEU A 52 20.05 -11.87 -5.19
CA LEU A 52 21.23 -11.84 -6.06
C LEU A 52 22.11 -10.61 -5.78
N TYR A 53 21.49 -9.44 -5.55
CA TYR A 53 22.21 -8.24 -5.13
C TYR A 53 23.00 -8.48 -3.84
N GLY A 54 22.36 -9.09 -2.82
CA GLY A 54 23.05 -9.47 -1.58
C GLY A 54 24.17 -10.48 -1.80
N LEU A 55 23.95 -11.49 -2.65
CA LEU A 55 24.95 -12.51 -2.98
C LEU A 55 26.18 -11.91 -3.68
N ILE A 56 25.98 -10.98 -4.63
CA ILE A 56 27.08 -10.29 -5.34
C ILE A 56 27.96 -9.53 -4.34
N HIS A 57 27.35 -8.84 -3.37
CA HIS A 57 28.09 -8.13 -2.33
C HIS A 57 28.81 -9.09 -1.38
N TRP A 58 28.19 -10.20 -1.00
CA TRP A 58 28.81 -11.20 -0.13
C TRP A 58 30.00 -11.91 -0.78
N MET A 59 29.92 -12.17 -2.09
CA MET A 59 31.01 -12.78 -2.87
C MET A 59 32.04 -11.77 -3.40
N GLU A 60 31.88 -10.49 -3.08
CA GLU A 60 32.74 -9.39 -3.55
C GLU A 60 32.84 -9.29 -5.09
N TRP A 61 31.81 -9.72 -5.82
CA TRP A 61 31.72 -9.66 -7.29
C TRP A 61 31.38 -8.25 -7.80
N THR A 62 32.11 -7.26 -7.28
CA THR A 62 31.89 -5.82 -7.53
C THR A 62 32.93 -5.23 -8.48
N GLN A 63 33.63 -6.08 -9.22
CA GLN A 63 34.60 -5.66 -10.23
C GLN A 63 33.86 -4.93 -11.38
N PRO A 64 34.21 -3.66 -11.68
CA PRO A 64 33.54 -2.89 -12.72
C PRO A 64 33.83 -3.44 -14.12
N PHE A 65 32.81 -3.55 -14.97
CA PHE A 65 32.96 -3.87 -16.38
C PHE A 65 33.50 -2.68 -17.18
N PHE A 66 33.00 -1.48 -16.87
CA PHE A 66 33.44 -0.21 -17.46
C PHE A 66 33.07 0.95 -16.52
N VAL A 67 33.65 2.13 -16.76
CA VAL A 67 33.38 3.33 -15.96
C VAL A 67 32.81 4.43 -16.84
N ILE A 68 31.61 4.91 -16.52
CA ILE A 68 30.96 6.00 -17.23
C ILE A 68 31.58 7.32 -16.76
N ARG A 69 32.14 8.09 -17.71
CA ARG A 69 32.75 9.41 -17.47
C ARG A 69 33.79 9.42 -16.35
N GLY A 70 34.48 8.30 -16.12
CA GLY A 70 35.48 8.16 -15.05
C GLY A 70 34.92 8.23 -13.62
N ALA A 71 33.60 8.30 -13.43
CA ALA A 71 32.98 8.56 -12.13
C ALA A 71 32.03 7.45 -11.66
N LEU A 72 31.33 6.78 -12.58
CA LEU A 72 30.36 5.74 -12.22
C LEU A 72 30.86 4.37 -12.71
N PRO A 73 31.44 3.54 -11.83
CA PRO A 73 31.75 2.16 -12.18
C PRO A 73 30.44 1.39 -12.39
N VAL A 74 30.34 0.73 -13.55
CA VAL A 74 29.22 -0.17 -13.87
C VAL A 74 29.69 -1.59 -13.62
N ASP A 75 29.26 -2.15 -12.51
CA ASP A 75 29.50 -3.54 -12.10
C ASP A 75 28.19 -4.36 -12.14
N ALA A 76 28.29 -5.65 -11.80
CA ALA A 76 27.12 -6.52 -11.72
C ALA A 76 26.13 -6.06 -10.64
N SER A 77 26.62 -5.52 -9.53
CA SER A 77 25.80 -5.05 -8.41
C SER A 77 24.89 -3.90 -8.83
N LEU A 78 25.42 -2.88 -9.52
CA LEU A 78 24.65 -1.74 -9.99
C LEU A 78 23.54 -2.17 -10.96
N ILE A 79 23.85 -3.07 -11.90
CA ILE A 79 22.87 -3.56 -12.87
C ILE A 79 21.74 -4.32 -12.15
N VAL A 80 22.09 -5.27 -11.29
CA VAL A 80 21.08 -6.05 -10.53
C VAL A 80 20.29 -5.14 -9.58
N GLY A 81 20.94 -4.17 -8.96
CA GLY A 81 20.30 -3.18 -8.08
C GLY A 81 19.28 -2.32 -8.81
N VAL A 82 19.59 -1.84 -10.01
CA VAL A 82 18.64 -1.09 -10.85
C VAL A 82 17.47 -1.97 -11.28
N LEU A 83 17.72 -3.22 -11.69
CA LEU A 83 16.65 -4.16 -12.02
C LEU A 83 15.76 -4.48 -10.81
N ALA A 84 16.35 -4.67 -9.62
CA ALA A 84 15.62 -4.88 -8.38
C ALA A 84 14.74 -3.68 -8.04
N MET A 85 15.27 -2.46 -8.17
CA MET A 85 14.51 -1.22 -7.98
C MET A 85 13.30 -1.17 -8.92
N LEU A 86 13.50 -1.41 -10.21
CA LEU A 86 12.41 -1.43 -11.21
C LEU A 86 11.36 -2.51 -10.90
N ALA A 87 11.79 -3.70 -10.47
CA ALA A 87 10.89 -4.78 -10.06
C ALA A 87 10.04 -4.38 -8.84
N VAL A 88 10.62 -3.71 -7.83
CA VAL A 88 9.88 -3.20 -6.66
C VAL A 88 8.89 -2.10 -7.06
N PHE A 89 9.27 -1.18 -7.95
CA PHE A 89 8.31 -0.20 -8.48
C PHE A 89 7.15 -0.88 -9.22
N ALA A 90 7.46 -1.85 -10.07
CA ALA A 90 6.43 -2.63 -10.77
C ALA A 90 5.53 -3.39 -9.79
N LEU A 91 6.08 -3.87 -8.66
CA LEU A 91 5.33 -4.54 -7.60
C LEU A 91 4.30 -3.60 -6.97
N PHE A 92 4.72 -2.41 -6.51
CA PHE A 92 3.80 -1.42 -5.93
C PHE A 92 2.71 -0.98 -6.91
N ILE A 93 3.06 -0.83 -8.20
CA ILE A 93 2.09 -0.53 -9.26
C ILE A 93 1.09 -1.68 -9.39
N ALA A 94 1.57 -2.94 -9.42
CA ALA A 94 0.69 -4.11 -9.51
C ALA A 94 -0.27 -4.19 -8.33
N THR A 95 0.24 -4.04 -7.09
CA THR A 95 -0.57 -4.02 -5.86
C THR A 95 -1.63 -2.92 -5.90
N GLY A 96 -1.25 -1.68 -6.23
CA GLY A 96 -2.21 -0.57 -6.34
C GLY A 96 -3.27 -0.80 -7.43
N MET A 97 -2.87 -1.41 -8.55
CA MET A 97 -3.76 -1.69 -9.66
C MET A 97 -4.78 -2.81 -9.40
N ILE A 98 -4.51 -3.74 -8.48
CA ILE A 98 -5.50 -4.74 -8.03
C ILE A 98 -6.78 -4.06 -7.56
N TYR A 99 -6.65 -2.92 -6.86
CA TYR A 99 -7.78 -2.13 -6.39
C TYR A 99 -8.26 -1.14 -7.44
N ALA A 100 -7.33 -0.42 -8.08
CA ALA A 100 -7.69 0.63 -9.03
C ALA A 100 -8.41 0.10 -10.28
N CYS A 101 -8.28 -1.19 -10.63
CA CYS A 101 -9.00 -1.77 -11.77
C CYS A 101 -10.46 -2.15 -11.46
N ILE A 102 -10.89 -2.11 -10.20
CA ILE A 102 -12.24 -2.51 -9.78
C ILE A 102 -13.23 -1.37 -10.01
N LYS A 103 -13.79 -1.30 -11.22
CA LYS A 103 -14.63 -0.18 -11.69
C LYS A 103 -15.87 0.12 -10.83
N PHE A 104 -16.43 -0.89 -10.18
CA PHE A 104 -17.66 -0.73 -9.40
C PHE A 104 -17.42 -0.16 -8.00
N LEU A 105 -16.20 -0.29 -7.45
CA LEU A 105 -15.78 0.39 -6.23
C LEU A 105 -15.16 1.73 -6.60
N GLN A 106 -16.01 2.76 -6.66
CA GLN A 106 -15.66 4.08 -7.19
C GLN A 106 -14.62 4.80 -6.31
N GLU A 107 -14.58 4.48 -5.02
CA GLU A 107 -13.60 4.97 -4.04
C GLU A 107 -12.18 4.47 -4.37
N TRP A 108 -12.06 3.25 -4.89
CA TRP A 108 -10.77 2.64 -5.27
C TRP A 108 -10.39 2.92 -6.72
N HIS A 109 -11.37 3.01 -7.62
CA HIS A 109 -11.14 3.19 -9.06
C HIS A 109 -10.67 4.62 -9.41
N SER A 110 -9.39 4.90 -9.14
CA SER A 110 -8.71 6.17 -9.38
C SER A 110 -7.20 5.97 -9.51
N ALA A 111 -6.54 6.81 -10.32
CA ALA A 111 -5.07 6.83 -10.38
C ALA A 111 -4.43 7.19 -9.02
N LEU A 112 -5.14 7.95 -8.18
CA LEU A 112 -4.69 8.28 -6.82
C LEU A 112 -4.49 7.04 -5.96
N THR A 113 -5.20 5.94 -6.22
CA THR A 113 -4.98 4.67 -5.49
C THR A 113 -3.58 4.14 -5.74
N VAL A 114 -3.19 4.01 -7.02
CA VAL A 114 -1.85 3.54 -7.40
C VAL A 114 -0.77 4.47 -6.87
N ILE A 115 -0.95 5.79 -7.02
CA ILE A 115 0.00 6.79 -6.53
C ILE A 115 0.17 6.70 -5.01
N ASN A 116 -0.93 6.56 -4.25
CA ASN A 116 -0.87 6.45 -2.79
C ASN A 116 -0.18 5.16 -2.34
N TYR A 117 -0.44 4.01 -2.97
CA TYR A 117 0.25 2.77 -2.65
C TYR A 117 1.77 2.90 -2.83
N SER A 118 2.20 3.46 -3.97
CA SER A 118 3.62 3.68 -4.24
C SER A 118 4.26 4.69 -3.28
N LEU A 119 3.64 5.86 -3.07
CA LEU A 119 4.21 6.91 -2.23
C LEU A 119 4.27 6.50 -0.75
N LEU A 120 3.21 5.87 -0.20
CA LEU A 120 3.22 5.40 1.19
C LEU A 120 4.23 4.27 1.40
N GLY A 121 4.37 3.38 0.41
CA GLY A 121 5.38 2.32 0.42
C GLY A 121 6.81 2.87 0.44
N ILE A 122 7.12 3.81 -0.44
CA ILE A 122 8.46 4.41 -0.52
C ILE A 122 8.72 5.28 0.72
N ALA A 123 7.75 6.08 1.17
CA ALA A 123 7.87 6.91 2.36
C ALA A 123 8.22 6.07 3.61
N SER A 124 7.46 5.01 3.89
CA SER A 124 7.75 4.11 5.01
C SER A 124 9.06 3.35 4.86
N GLY A 125 9.43 2.96 3.64
CA GLY A 125 10.73 2.36 3.34
C GLY A 125 11.92 3.30 3.64
N PHE A 126 11.81 4.58 3.29
CA PHE A 126 12.82 5.59 3.62
C PHE A 126 12.86 5.91 5.11
N THR A 127 11.72 5.96 5.80
CA THR A 127 11.68 6.11 7.27
C THR A 127 12.37 4.93 7.95
N PHE A 128 12.13 3.70 7.46
CA PHE A 128 12.84 2.51 7.96
C PHE A 128 14.34 2.57 7.65
N ALA A 129 14.73 2.98 6.44
CA ALA A 129 16.14 3.13 6.08
C ALA A 129 16.85 4.18 6.95
N ALA A 130 16.17 5.26 7.33
CA ALA A 130 16.67 6.25 8.28
C ALA A 130 16.85 5.64 9.68
N ALA A 131 15.87 4.87 10.16
CA ALA A 131 15.97 4.13 11.42
C ALA A 131 17.13 3.13 11.45
N PHE A 132 17.27 2.34 10.38
CA PHE A 132 18.34 1.38 10.25
C PHE A 132 19.71 2.06 10.18
N SER A 133 19.82 3.14 9.40
CA SER A 133 21.02 3.97 9.29
C SER A 133 21.46 4.56 10.63
N ALA A 134 20.50 5.03 11.43
CA ALA A 134 20.76 5.58 12.76
C ALA A 134 21.19 4.49 13.75
N TRP A 135 20.62 3.30 13.64
CA TRP A 135 20.97 2.15 14.47
C TRP A 135 22.39 1.64 14.21
N ILE A 136 22.81 1.56 12.95
CA ILE A 136 24.19 1.15 12.59
C ILE A 136 25.20 2.29 12.67
N GLY A 137 24.74 3.53 12.88
CA GLY A 137 25.60 4.71 12.96
C GLY A 137 26.23 5.13 11.63
N ASN A 138 25.59 4.88 10.49
CA ASN A 138 26.10 5.36 9.20
C ASN A 138 25.72 6.83 8.96
N GLY A 139 26.49 7.54 8.11
CA GLY A 139 26.24 8.95 7.79
C GLY A 139 25.02 9.22 6.88
N LEU A 140 24.24 8.20 6.51
CA LEU A 140 23.13 8.32 5.56
C LEU A 140 21.79 8.66 6.22
N VAL A 141 21.75 8.77 7.56
CA VAL A 141 20.52 9.12 8.31
C VAL A 141 19.87 10.38 7.76
N GLY A 142 20.66 11.44 7.52
CA GLY A 142 20.15 12.70 6.98
C GLY A 142 19.57 12.55 5.56
N PHE A 143 20.21 11.75 4.71
CA PHE A 143 19.72 11.47 3.36
C PHE A 143 18.38 10.74 3.39
N TYR A 144 18.31 9.60 4.10
CA TYR A 144 17.09 8.80 4.17
C TYR A 144 15.97 9.54 4.90
N GLY A 145 16.29 10.24 6.00
CA GLY A 145 15.32 11.02 6.76
C GLY A 145 14.73 12.18 5.97
N THR A 146 15.55 12.91 5.20
CA THR A 146 15.07 14.02 4.36
C THR A 146 14.12 13.52 3.28
N TRP A 147 14.49 12.44 2.57
CA TRP A 147 13.63 11.85 1.56
C TRP A 147 12.37 11.23 2.16
N ALA A 148 12.45 10.62 3.35
CA ALA A 148 11.29 10.14 4.09
C ALA A 148 10.28 11.26 4.35
N VAL A 149 10.75 12.45 4.77
CA VAL A 149 9.89 13.63 4.98
C VAL A 149 9.27 14.10 3.67
N ILE A 150 10.06 14.29 2.61
CA ILE A 150 9.56 14.74 1.30
C ILE A 150 8.48 13.79 0.78
N LEU A 151 8.74 12.49 0.81
CA LEU A 151 7.81 11.47 0.31
C LEU A 151 6.57 11.34 1.20
N THR A 152 6.71 11.47 2.53
CA THR A 152 5.58 11.48 3.45
C THR A 152 4.67 12.68 3.19
N LEU A 153 5.23 13.87 2.94
CA LEU A 153 4.45 15.06 2.59
C LEU A 153 3.78 14.92 1.22
N ALA A 154 4.49 14.38 0.22
CA ALA A 154 3.89 14.09 -1.09
C ALA A 154 2.73 13.09 -0.96
N ALA A 155 2.90 12.02 -0.17
CA ALA A 155 1.86 11.05 0.14
C ALA A 155 0.68 11.69 0.89
N ALA A 156 0.93 12.63 1.79
CA ALA A 156 -0.12 13.36 2.51
C ALA A 156 -1.00 14.16 1.55
N VAL A 157 -0.39 14.83 0.56
CA VAL A 157 -1.11 15.58 -0.48
C VAL A 157 -1.99 14.65 -1.32
N THR A 158 -1.42 13.57 -1.85
CA THR A 158 -2.16 12.65 -2.73
C THR A 158 -3.22 11.86 -1.96
N ARG A 159 -2.99 11.55 -0.69
CA ARG A 159 -3.97 10.87 0.16
C ARG A 159 -5.11 11.80 0.54
N SER A 160 -4.81 13.06 0.88
CA SER A 160 -5.83 14.09 1.12
C SER A 160 -6.66 14.34 -0.13
N ALA A 161 -6.04 14.40 -1.31
CA ALA A 161 -6.76 14.52 -2.57
C ALA A 161 -7.71 13.33 -2.81
N ALA A 162 -7.30 12.11 -2.48
CA ALA A 162 -8.15 10.92 -2.59
C ALA A 162 -9.34 10.99 -1.62
N LEU A 163 -9.13 11.42 -0.37
CA LEU A 163 -10.19 11.59 0.62
C LEU A 163 -11.20 12.67 0.22
N ILE A 164 -10.72 13.82 -0.27
CA ILE A 164 -11.57 14.91 -0.77
C ILE A 164 -12.37 14.46 -1.99
N ARG A 165 -11.74 13.72 -2.91
CA ARG A 165 -12.42 13.11 -4.06
C ARG A 165 -13.54 12.19 -3.58
N ASN A 166 -13.23 11.25 -2.68
CA ASN A 166 -14.19 10.25 -2.22
C ASN A 166 -15.43 10.88 -1.58
N ARG A 167 -15.25 11.92 -0.76
CA ARG A 167 -16.36 12.71 -0.19
C ARG A 167 -17.25 13.40 -1.23
N ARG A 168 -16.74 13.63 -2.44
CA ARG A 168 -17.44 14.33 -3.53
C ARG A 168 -17.92 13.37 -4.63
N ILE A 169 -17.75 12.05 -4.46
CA ILE A 169 -18.24 11.07 -5.43
C ILE A 169 -19.76 11.16 -5.50
N LYS A 170 -20.28 11.25 -6.73
CA LYS A 170 -21.67 10.99 -7.05
C LYS A 170 -21.76 9.59 -7.63
N HIS A 171 -22.28 8.63 -6.86
CA HIS A 171 -22.33 7.24 -7.30
C HIS A 171 -23.20 7.08 -8.55
N LYS A 172 -22.70 6.31 -9.53
CA LYS A 172 -23.41 6.01 -10.77
C LYS A 172 -24.71 5.23 -10.57
N SER A 173 -24.72 4.32 -9.59
CA SER A 173 -25.89 3.49 -9.28
C SER A 173 -26.62 4.05 -8.07
N ASN A 174 -27.95 4.04 -8.16
CA ASN A 174 -28.90 4.35 -7.10
C ASN A 174 -30.03 3.30 -7.10
N LEU A 175 -30.96 3.39 -6.13
CA LEU A 175 -32.10 2.47 -6.04
C LEU A 175 -32.90 2.39 -7.34
N GLN A 176 -33.20 3.52 -8.00
CA GLN A 176 -33.94 3.57 -9.26
C GLN A 176 -33.26 2.72 -10.35
N THR A 177 -31.99 2.98 -10.59
CA THR A 177 -31.20 2.29 -11.63
C THR A 177 -30.95 0.83 -11.30
N ALA A 178 -30.84 0.47 -10.02
CA ALA A 178 -30.61 -0.91 -9.58
C ALA A 178 -31.81 -1.82 -9.87
N ILE A 179 -33.03 -1.29 -9.75
CA ILE A 179 -34.28 -2.05 -10.00
C ILE A 179 -34.95 -1.69 -11.35
N GLY A 180 -34.39 -0.74 -12.10
CA GLY A 180 -34.92 -0.29 -13.39
C GLY A 180 -36.21 0.55 -13.31
N ILE A 181 -36.52 1.14 -12.16
CA ILE A 181 -37.76 1.91 -11.93
C ILE A 181 -37.48 3.41 -12.04
N ARG A 182 -38.30 4.14 -12.81
CA ARG A 182 -38.18 5.60 -13.00
C ARG A 182 -38.81 6.43 -11.88
N HIS A 183 -39.56 5.80 -10.99
CA HIS A 183 -40.22 6.49 -9.89
C HIS A 183 -39.19 7.04 -8.89
N THR A 184 -39.41 8.26 -8.39
CA THR A 184 -38.45 8.97 -7.52
C THR A 184 -38.52 8.53 -6.06
N HIS A 185 -39.66 8.01 -5.62
CA HIS A 185 -39.87 7.55 -4.25
C HIS A 185 -39.80 6.03 -4.18
N ILE A 186 -38.64 5.51 -3.79
CA ILE A 186 -38.42 4.08 -3.55
C ILE A 186 -38.11 3.90 -2.07
N GLN A 187 -38.85 3.01 -1.41
CA GLN A 187 -38.60 2.64 -0.01
C GLN A 187 -38.42 1.13 0.07
N GLN A 188 -37.31 0.69 0.65
CA GLN A 188 -37.11 -0.70 1.00
C GLN A 188 -38.05 -1.06 2.16
N LYS A 189 -39.04 -1.93 1.92
CA LYS A 189 -39.95 -2.45 2.95
C LYS A 189 -39.41 -3.71 3.64
N ALA A 190 -38.68 -4.54 2.88
CA ALA A 190 -38.06 -5.77 3.37
C ALA A 190 -36.86 -6.13 2.48
N GLN A 191 -35.93 -6.92 3.02
CA GLN A 191 -34.82 -7.51 2.25
C GLN A 191 -35.18 -8.80 1.50
N GLY A 192 -36.38 -9.34 1.72
CA GLY A 192 -36.86 -10.59 1.11
C GLY A 192 -36.37 -11.87 1.79
N ALA A 193 -35.71 -11.76 2.95
CA ALA A 193 -35.29 -12.89 3.79
C ALA A 193 -35.48 -12.56 5.28
N MET A 194 -35.71 -13.58 6.10
CA MET A 194 -35.96 -13.47 7.55
C MET A 194 -34.67 -13.32 8.38
N GLY A 195 -33.50 -13.65 7.82
CA GLY A 195 -32.21 -13.59 8.50
C GLY A 195 -31.15 -12.84 7.69
N GLY A 196 -30.02 -12.55 8.32
CA GLY A 196 -28.84 -12.00 7.63
C GLY A 196 -28.30 -12.99 6.58
N SER A 197 -27.74 -12.44 5.51
CA SER A 197 -27.11 -13.19 4.42
C SER A 197 -25.60 -12.95 4.39
N PHE A 198 -24.89 -13.72 3.57
CA PHE A 198 -23.48 -13.44 3.22
C PHE A 198 -23.30 -11.97 2.82
N ASN A 199 -24.24 -11.46 2.03
CA ASN A 199 -24.23 -10.10 1.50
C ASN A 199 -24.30 -9.00 2.58
N THR A 200 -25.03 -9.23 3.66
CA THR A 200 -25.15 -8.27 4.78
C THR A 200 -23.97 -8.36 5.77
N ARG A 201 -23.14 -9.40 5.68
CA ARG A 201 -21.99 -9.63 6.56
C ARG A 201 -20.67 -9.24 5.91
N GLU A 202 -20.48 -9.52 4.63
CA GLU A 202 -19.16 -9.38 3.99
C GLU A 202 -18.93 -8.01 3.34
N TYR A 203 -20.00 -7.31 2.95
CA TYR A 203 -19.89 -6.03 2.23
C TYR A 203 -20.14 -4.81 3.12
N MET A 204 -20.28 -5.02 4.44
CA MET A 204 -20.43 -3.95 5.43
C MET A 204 -19.33 -4.09 6.49
N HIS A 205 -18.81 -2.97 6.97
CA HIS A 205 -17.76 -2.95 8.00
C HIS A 205 -18.32 -2.89 9.43
N HIS A 206 -19.64 -2.73 9.59
CA HIS A 206 -20.39 -2.69 10.87
C HIS A 206 -19.84 -1.72 11.93
N GLN A 207 -19.12 -0.67 11.51
CA GLN A 207 -18.58 0.36 12.42
C GLN A 207 -19.41 1.63 12.34
N SER A 208 -19.46 2.36 13.46
CA SER A 208 -20.16 3.64 13.51
C SER A 208 -19.43 4.73 12.70
N PRO A 209 -20.14 5.76 12.21
CA PRO A 209 -19.53 6.92 11.58
C PRO A 209 -18.47 7.61 12.47
N ASP A 210 -18.70 7.64 13.79
CA ASP A 210 -17.75 8.20 14.76
C ASP A 210 -16.45 7.40 14.82
N PHE A 211 -16.53 6.07 14.78
CA PHE A 211 -15.35 5.23 14.75
C PHE A 211 -14.55 5.47 13.46
N MET A 212 -15.23 5.52 12.31
CA MET A 212 -14.60 5.84 11.02
C MET A 212 -13.89 7.19 11.07
N HIS A 213 -14.51 8.22 11.65
CA HIS A 213 -13.91 9.53 11.81
C HIS A 213 -12.68 9.52 12.72
N LYS A 214 -12.73 8.78 13.84
CA LYS A 214 -11.58 8.63 14.74
C LYS A 214 -10.41 7.95 14.04
N VAL A 215 -10.66 6.84 13.31
CA VAL A 215 -9.61 6.15 12.54
C VAL A 215 -8.99 7.09 11.50
N LEU A 216 -9.81 7.89 10.82
CA LEU A 216 -9.35 8.90 9.86
C LEU A 216 -8.35 9.89 10.49
N ILE A 217 -8.72 10.49 11.62
CA ILE A 217 -7.85 11.43 12.34
C ILE A 217 -6.56 10.73 12.78
N VAL A 218 -6.70 9.55 13.40
CA VAL A 218 -5.56 8.79 13.92
C VAL A 218 -4.56 8.47 12.82
N PHE A 219 -4.99 7.97 11.66
CA PHE A 219 -4.05 7.64 10.62
C PHE A 219 -3.44 8.90 9.97
N LEU A 220 -4.19 10.00 9.83
CA LEU A 220 -3.61 11.23 9.28
C LEU A 220 -2.48 11.76 10.16
N ILE A 221 -2.64 11.70 11.48
CA ILE A 221 -1.60 12.11 12.43
C ILE A 221 -0.43 11.13 12.41
N THR A 222 -0.71 9.83 12.53
CA THR A 222 0.33 8.81 12.72
C THR A 222 1.08 8.43 11.45
N VAL A 223 0.49 8.59 10.26
CA VAL A 223 1.18 8.34 8.98
C VAL A 223 1.99 9.55 8.52
N PHE A 224 1.49 10.78 8.76
CA PHE A 224 2.05 11.99 8.18
C PHE A 224 2.67 12.93 9.21
N THR A 225 1.86 13.54 10.08
CA THR A 225 2.32 14.64 10.94
C THR A 225 3.35 14.17 11.96
N LEU A 226 3.04 13.12 12.73
CA LEU A 226 3.86 12.66 13.83
C LEU A 226 5.22 12.08 13.36
N PRO A 227 5.30 11.23 12.31
CA PRO A 227 6.59 10.76 11.80
C PRO A 227 7.49 11.90 11.31
N VAL A 228 6.93 12.92 10.64
CA VAL A 228 7.70 14.09 10.19
C VAL A 228 8.26 14.86 11.39
N LEU A 229 7.45 15.08 12.43
CA LEU A 229 7.90 15.74 13.66
C LEU A 229 8.99 14.94 14.38
N LEU A 230 8.86 13.61 14.43
CA LEU A 230 9.86 12.74 15.05
C LEU A 230 11.19 12.74 14.26
N LEU A 231 11.14 12.71 12.93
CA LEU A 231 12.34 12.81 12.09
C LEU A 231 13.00 14.20 12.20
N ALA A 232 12.21 15.26 12.25
CA ALA A 232 12.73 16.61 12.49
C ALA A 232 13.38 16.71 13.87
N ALA A 233 12.72 16.21 14.92
CA ALA A 233 13.27 16.19 16.27
C ALA A 233 14.54 15.33 16.37
N SER A 234 14.61 14.20 15.65
CA SER A 234 15.83 13.39 15.53
C SER A 234 17.01 14.21 15.02
N TYR A 235 16.78 15.03 13.99
CA TYR A 235 17.81 15.89 13.43
C TYR A 235 18.28 16.95 14.43
N TRP A 236 17.35 17.64 15.09
CA TRP A 236 17.68 18.71 16.05
C TRP A 236 18.31 18.22 17.35
N LEU A 237 17.88 17.06 17.84
CA LEU A 237 18.35 16.48 19.11
C LEU A 237 19.47 15.46 18.90
N GLU A 238 19.91 15.25 17.66
CA GLU A 238 20.89 14.23 17.27
C GLU A 238 20.55 12.83 17.82
N SER A 239 19.26 12.53 17.93
CA SER A 239 18.79 11.31 18.59
C SER A 239 18.76 10.13 17.62
N PRO A 240 19.48 9.01 17.90
CA PRO A 240 19.46 7.82 17.07
C PRO A 240 18.17 6.99 17.22
N TYR A 241 17.39 7.21 18.28
CA TYR A 241 16.20 6.42 18.60
C TYR A 241 14.91 6.97 17.96
N LEU A 242 14.85 8.28 17.70
CA LEU A 242 13.67 8.94 17.16
C LEU A 242 13.27 8.48 15.74
N PRO A 243 14.20 8.14 14.82
CA PRO A 243 13.83 7.57 13.53
C PRO A 243 13.16 6.19 13.64
N ALA A 244 13.58 5.37 14.60
CA ALA A 244 12.94 4.08 14.88
C ALA A 244 11.50 4.28 15.42
N ALA A 245 11.31 5.24 16.33
CA ALA A 245 9.98 5.62 16.80
C ALA A 245 9.11 6.14 15.65
N ALA A 246 9.66 6.96 14.76
CA ALA A 246 8.97 7.47 13.58
C ALA A 246 8.49 6.34 12.68
N PHE A 247 9.34 5.34 12.42
CA PHE A 247 8.98 4.16 11.64
C PHE A 247 7.85 3.36 12.27
N VAL A 248 7.94 3.04 13.57
CA VAL A 248 6.91 2.24 14.27
C VAL A 248 5.56 2.96 14.25
N VAL A 249 5.55 4.25 14.58
CA VAL A 249 4.33 5.08 14.54
C VAL A 249 3.74 5.13 13.14
N GLN A 250 4.58 5.37 12.12
CA GLN A 250 4.14 5.42 10.73
C GLN A 250 3.57 4.07 10.27
N TYR A 251 4.21 2.95 10.63
CA TYR A 251 3.75 1.62 10.27
C TYR A 251 2.40 1.29 10.90
N LEU A 252 2.21 1.57 12.19
CA LEU A 252 0.91 1.40 12.87
C LEU A 252 -0.17 2.30 12.25
N GLY A 253 0.19 3.54 11.91
CA GLY A 253 -0.69 4.44 11.18
C GLY A 253 -1.09 3.89 9.81
N LEU A 254 -0.16 3.26 9.08
CA LEU A 254 -0.43 2.64 7.79
C LEU A 254 -1.39 1.46 7.92
N LEU A 255 -1.33 0.66 8.99
CA LEU A 255 -2.33 -0.38 9.23
C LEU A 255 -3.74 0.22 9.40
N ALA A 256 -3.87 1.29 10.18
CA ALA A 256 -5.14 2.00 10.34
C ALA A 256 -5.63 2.63 9.02
N GLU A 257 -4.71 3.19 8.24
CA GLU A 257 -5.00 3.79 6.94
C GLU A 257 -5.43 2.74 5.90
N ARG A 258 -4.79 1.56 5.88
CA ARG A 258 -5.19 0.42 5.04
C ARG A 258 -6.56 -0.12 5.44
N TRP A 259 -6.82 -0.25 6.74
CA TRP A 259 -8.14 -0.64 7.22
C TRP A 259 -9.21 0.38 6.80
N TYR A 260 -8.95 1.69 6.97
CA TYR A 260 -9.87 2.75 6.55
C TYR A 260 -10.12 2.70 5.03
N PHE A 261 -9.08 2.49 4.22
CA PHE A 261 -9.21 2.35 2.76
C PHE A 261 -10.20 1.25 2.34
N PHE A 262 -10.24 0.13 3.07
CA PHE A 262 -11.21 -0.93 2.82
C PHE A 262 -12.60 -0.60 3.35
N ALA A 263 -12.69 -0.06 4.57
CA ALA A 263 -13.96 0.24 5.22
C ALA A 263 -14.72 1.43 4.57
N ASP A 264 -14.02 2.43 4.04
CA ASP A 264 -14.60 3.61 3.37
C ASP A 264 -15.26 3.27 2.03
N ALA A 265 -14.94 2.11 1.44
CA ALA A 265 -15.47 1.70 0.14
C ALA A 265 -16.94 1.28 0.22
N GLN A 266 -17.79 1.89 -0.61
CA GLN A 266 -19.21 1.55 -0.64
C GLN A 266 -19.50 0.58 -1.78
N HIS A 267 -19.76 -0.68 -1.42
CA HIS A 267 -20.14 -1.68 -2.42
C HIS A 267 -21.55 -1.36 -2.98
N PRO A 268 -21.77 -1.31 -4.31
CA PRO A 268 -23.07 -0.97 -4.89
C PRO A 268 -24.22 -1.87 -4.44
N GLN A 269 -23.92 -3.11 -4.08
CA GLN A 269 -24.89 -4.04 -3.49
C GLN A 269 -25.52 -3.53 -2.19
N ASN A 270 -24.82 -2.70 -1.42
CA ASN A 270 -25.35 -2.14 -0.17
C ASN A 270 -26.56 -1.23 -0.40
N LEU A 271 -26.74 -0.73 -1.64
CA LEU A 271 -27.97 -0.05 -2.04
C LEU A 271 -29.20 -0.94 -1.91
N TYR A 272 -29.07 -2.27 -2.05
CA TYR A 272 -30.17 -3.21 -1.90
C TYR A 272 -30.47 -3.58 -0.43
N TYR A 273 -29.54 -3.35 0.50
CA TYR A 273 -29.65 -3.78 1.90
C TYR A 273 -29.54 -2.59 2.86
N GLN A 274 -30.36 -1.56 2.66
CA GLN A 274 -30.32 -0.32 3.46
C GLN A 274 -30.98 -0.48 4.84
N SER A 275 -31.97 -1.36 4.98
CA SER A 275 -32.80 -1.47 6.19
C SER A 275 -32.28 -2.49 7.23
N VAL A 276 -31.04 -2.97 7.10
CA VAL A 276 -30.49 -4.07 7.92
C VAL A 276 -29.15 -3.68 8.59
N SER A 277 -28.72 -2.42 8.45
CA SER A 277 -27.52 -1.91 9.12
C SER A 277 -27.79 -1.53 10.57
#